data_AF-A0A212C6E7-F1
#
_entry.id   AF-A0A212C6E7-F1
#
_cell.length_a   1.000
_cell.length_b   1.000
_cell.length_c   1.000
_cell.angle_alpha   90.00
_cell.angle_beta   90.00
_cell.angle_gamma   90.00
#
_symmetry.space_group_name_H-M   'P 1'
#
loop_
_entity.id
_entity.type
_entity.pdbx_description
1 polymer ?
#
loop_
_entity_poly.entity_id
_entity_poly.type
_entity_poly.pdbx_seq_one_letter_code
_entity_poly.pdbx_strand_id
1 'polypeptide(L)'
;MLLEMERWKQDRESGRFSRPCECLVVRVAPDLGERITLSGDKSLIEEVFPEIGDVMCNSVNAGWNHDSTQVIRFPLNGYCHLNSVQVLERLQQRGFEVVGSCGGGVDSSQFSE
;
A
#
# COMPACT_ATOMS: atom_id res chain seq x y z
N MET A 1 12.87 28.56 -29.07
CA MET A 1 12.42 27.35 -29.79
C MET A 1 13.43 26.19 -29.70
N LEU A 2 14.68 26.31 -30.17
CA LEU A 2 15.67 25.20 -30.06
C LEU A 2 16.01 24.81 -28.61
N LEU A 3 16.24 25.78 -27.73
CA LEU A 3 16.51 25.52 -26.30
C LEU A 3 15.34 24.80 -25.59
N GLU A 4 14.10 25.08 -25.99
CA GLU A 4 12.93 24.43 -25.41
C GLU A 4 12.76 23.00 -25.91
N MET A 5 13.12 22.72 -27.17
CA MET A 5 13.16 21.36 -27.70
C MET A 5 14.24 20.52 -27.02
N GLU A 6 15.42 21.11 -26.76
CA GLU A 6 16.48 20.41 -26.04
C GLU A 6 16.07 20.10 -24.60
N ARG A 7 15.46 21.07 -23.90
CA ARG A 7 14.88 20.85 -22.57
C ARG A 7 13.84 19.75 -22.59
N TRP A 8 12.88 19.80 -23.52
CA TRP A 8 11.84 18.78 -23.63
C TRP A 8 12.42 17.38 -23.88
N LYS A 9 13.44 17.28 -24.73
CA LYS A 9 14.14 16.01 -24.99
C LYS A 9 14.83 15.51 -23.72
N GLN A 10 15.55 16.37 -23.01
CA GLN A 10 16.24 16.03 -21.77
C GLN A 10 15.25 15.59 -20.67
N ASP A 11 14.13 16.29 -20.52
CA ASP A 11 13.07 15.93 -19.56
C ASP A 11 12.49 14.54 -19.88
N ARG A 12 12.27 14.25 -21.16
CA ARG A 12 11.72 12.95 -21.61
C ARG A 12 12.70 11.79 -21.43
N GLU A 13 13.99 12.04 -21.67
CA GLU A 13 15.06 11.07 -21.41
C GLU A 13 15.21 10.81 -19.91
N SER A 14 15.16 11.86 -19.09
CA SER A 14 15.26 11.78 -17.63
C SER A 14 14.04 11.12 -16.98
N GLY A 15 12.84 11.33 -17.52
CA GLY A 15 11.58 10.75 -17.01
C GLY A 15 11.49 9.23 -17.11
N ARG A 16 12.42 8.56 -17.82
CA ARG A 16 12.53 7.10 -17.80
C ARG A 16 13.21 6.58 -16.53
N PHE A 17 14.07 7.39 -15.93
CA PHE A 17 14.83 7.04 -14.72
C PHE A 17 14.15 7.57 -13.45
N SER A 18 13.33 8.61 -13.57
CA SER A 18 12.53 9.16 -12.48
C SER A 18 11.05 9.03 -12.81
N ARG A 19 10.42 8.01 -12.24
CA ARG A 19 8.97 7.81 -12.28
C ARG A 19 8.46 7.85 -10.84
N PRO A 20 7.94 9.01 -10.38
CA PRO A 20 7.25 9.08 -9.11
C PRO A 20 6.14 8.02 -9.09
N CYS A 21 6.19 7.14 -8.10
CA CYS A 21 5.18 6.13 -7.89
C CYS A 21 5.04 5.89 -6.39
N GLU A 22 3.83 5.54 -5.99
CA GLU A 22 3.51 5.15 -4.64
C GLU A 22 3.11 3.68 -4.65
N CYS A 23 3.60 2.93 -3.68
CA CYS A 23 3.42 1.49 -3.63
C CYS A 23 2.84 1.08 -2.28
N LEU A 24 1.88 0.17 -2.32
CA LEU A 24 1.34 -0.49 -1.15
C LEU A 24 1.49 -2.00 -1.30
N VAL A 25 1.70 -2.68 -0.18
CA VAL A 25 1.69 -4.14 -0.09
C VAL A 25 0.45 -4.55 0.69
N VAL A 26 -0.36 -5.44 0.11
CA VAL A 26 -1.56 -6.00 0.73
C VAL A 26 -1.29 -7.47 1.01
N ARG A 27 -1.24 -7.86 2.27
CA ARG A 27 -1.10 -9.27 2.64
C ARG A 27 -2.36 -9.79 3.32
N VAL A 28 -2.86 -10.92 2.84
CA VAL A 28 -4.05 -11.61 3.34
C VAL A 28 -3.65 -12.99 3.87
N ALA A 29 -4.08 -13.34 5.08
CA ALA A 29 -3.95 -14.68 5.64
C ALA A 29 -5.35 -15.24 5.99
N PRO A 30 -5.75 -16.42 5.47
CA PRO A 30 -7.09 -16.98 5.64
C PRO A 30 -7.22 -17.79 6.94
N ASP A 31 -6.83 -17.23 8.09
CA ASP A 31 -6.86 -17.91 9.39
C ASP A 31 -8.32 -18.15 9.88
N LEU A 32 -8.63 -17.99 11.18
CA LEU A 32 -10.01 -17.99 11.71
C LEU A 32 -10.78 -16.70 11.31
N GLY A 33 -10.78 -16.39 10.02
CA GLY A 33 -11.13 -15.10 9.43
C GLY A 33 -9.96 -14.52 8.64
N GLU A 34 -10.25 -13.70 7.62
CA GLU A 34 -9.22 -13.01 6.85
C GLU A 34 -8.48 -12.03 7.74
N ARG A 35 -7.17 -12.21 7.91
CA ARG A 35 -6.28 -11.18 8.45
C ARG A 35 -5.66 -10.40 7.31
N ILE A 36 -6.03 -9.13 7.19
CA ILE A 36 -5.56 -8.23 6.15
C ILE A 36 -4.55 -7.26 6.76
N THR A 37 -3.34 -7.25 6.23
CA THR A 37 -2.29 -6.32 6.66
C THR A 37 -1.79 -5.47 5.50
N LEU A 38 -1.62 -4.16 5.75
CA LEU A 38 -1.08 -3.20 4.79
C LEU A 38 0.35 -2.79 5.15
N SER A 39 1.21 -2.58 4.15
CA SER A 39 2.50 -1.93 4.34
C SER A 39 2.71 -0.84 3.29
N GLY A 40 3.29 0.28 3.70
CA GLY A 40 3.54 1.44 2.83
C GLY A 40 3.46 2.76 3.59
N ASP A 41 3.27 3.86 2.86
CA ASP A 41 3.17 5.20 3.44
C ASP A 41 1.87 5.37 4.25
N LYS A 42 1.99 5.92 5.46
CA LYS A 42 0.87 6.11 6.38
C LYS A 42 -0.16 7.08 5.83
N SER A 43 0.29 8.20 5.24
CA SER A 43 -0.60 9.23 4.72
C SER A 43 -1.40 8.71 3.53
N LEU A 44 -0.76 7.91 2.68
CA LEU A 44 -1.42 7.24 1.56
C LEU A 44 -2.42 6.19 2.04
N ILE A 45 -2.06 5.39 3.04
CA ILE A 45 -2.96 4.38 3.61
C ILE A 45 -4.19 5.04 4.25
N GLU A 46 -4.01 6.15 4.97
CA GLU A 46 -5.11 6.94 5.54
C GLU A 46 -5.98 7.61 4.45
N GLU A 47 -5.37 8.08 3.36
CA GLU A 47 -6.12 8.64 2.22
C GLU A 47 -7.02 7.58 1.55
N VAL A 48 -6.49 6.37 1.36
CA VAL A 48 -7.24 5.27 0.73
C VAL A 48 -8.28 4.68 1.69
N PHE A 49 -7.96 4.56 2.97
CA PHE A 49 -8.81 4.00 4.02
C PHE A 49 -9.04 5.04 5.13
N PRO A 50 -9.92 6.03 4.93
CA PRO A 50 -10.14 7.08 5.93
C PRO A 50 -10.68 6.57 7.27
N GLU A 51 -11.20 5.33 7.31
CA GLU A 51 -11.73 4.70 8.52
C GLU A 51 -10.67 4.47 9.63
N ILE A 52 -9.37 4.59 9.32
CA ILE A 52 -8.28 4.28 10.26
C ILE A 52 -7.45 5.51 10.70
N GLY A 53 -7.82 6.73 10.30
CA GLY A 53 -7.01 7.94 10.53
C GLY A 53 -6.64 8.16 12.00
N ASP A 54 -7.61 8.08 12.90
CA ASP A 54 -7.39 8.24 14.35
C ASP A 54 -6.45 7.19 14.95
N VAL A 55 -6.34 6.01 14.34
CA VAL A 55 -5.52 4.89 14.82
C VAL A 55 -4.06 5.07 14.41
N MET A 56 -3.83 5.52 13.17
CA MET A 56 -2.50 5.66 12.59
C MET A 56 -1.69 6.78 13.28
N CYS A 57 -2.34 7.88 13.68
CA CYS A 57 -1.69 8.99 14.37
C CYS A 57 -1.31 8.72 15.82
N ASN A 58 -2.07 7.86 16.53
CA ASN A 58 -1.99 7.74 17.99
C ASN A 58 -1.19 6.52 18.50
N SER A 59 -0.71 5.65 17.61
CA SER A 59 -0.17 4.33 17.99
C SER A 59 1.36 4.29 18.03
N VAL A 60 1.99 5.19 18.80
CA VAL A 60 3.47 5.39 18.84
C VAL A 60 4.25 4.13 19.27
N ASN A 61 3.60 3.14 19.90
CA ASN A 61 4.22 1.91 20.41
C ASN A 61 3.70 0.62 19.76
N ALA A 62 2.94 0.70 18.66
CA ALA A 62 2.46 -0.51 18.01
C ALA A 62 3.58 -1.20 17.21
N GLY A 63 3.62 -2.53 17.23
CA GLY A 63 4.65 -3.32 16.53
C GLY A 63 4.64 -3.21 15.00
N TRP A 64 3.71 -2.45 14.42
CA TRP A 64 3.68 -2.08 13.00
C TRP A 64 4.23 -0.67 12.73
N ASN A 65 4.38 0.15 13.78
CA ASN A 65 4.78 1.55 13.73
C ASN A 65 6.29 1.68 14.01
N HIS A 66 7.11 1.34 13.02
CA HIS A 66 8.58 1.37 13.14
C HIS A 66 9.21 2.68 12.63
N ASP A 67 8.51 3.44 11.80
CA ASP A 67 8.97 4.69 11.19
C ASP A 67 7.88 5.77 11.30
N SER A 68 8.28 7.03 11.23
CA SER A 68 7.40 8.20 11.25
C SER A 68 6.45 8.23 10.04
N THR A 69 6.90 7.87 8.85
CA THR A 69 6.14 7.98 7.59
C THR A 69 5.66 6.64 7.04
N GLN A 70 6.38 5.54 7.29
CA GLN A 70 6.06 4.21 6.76
C GLN A 70 5.47 3.29 7.84
N VAL A 71 4.65 2.33 7.42
CA VAL A 71 4.08 1.28 8.26
C VAL A 71 4.35 -0.10 7.69
N ILE A 72 4.59 -1.08 8.57
CA ILE A 72 4.84 -2.47 8.18
C ILE A 72 3.79 -3.37 8.81
N ARG A 73 3.02 -4.07 7.98
CA ARG A 73 1.97 -5.01 8.39
C ARG A 73 0.94 -4.42 9.35
N PHE A 74 0.46 -3.22 9.03
CA PHE A 74 -0.67 -2.58 9.71
C PHE A 74 -1.92 -3.47 9.61
N PRO A 75 -2.55 -3.89 10.72
CA PRO A 75 -3.68 -4.82 10.70
C PRO A 75 -5.00 -4.11 10.36
N LEU A 76 -5.28 -3.93 9.06
CA LEU A 76 -6.42 -3.17 8.55
C LEU A 76 -7.76 -3.66 9.08
N ASN A 77 -7.98 -4.98 9.04
CA ASN A 77 -9.24 -5.60 9.44
C ASN A 77 -9.52 -5.52 10.97
N GLY A 78 -8.53 -5.07 11.77
CA GLY A 78 -8.75 -4.72 13.19
C GLY A 78 -9.44 -3.37 13.39
N TYR A 79 -9.44 -2.51 12.37
CA TYR A 79 -9.93 -1.13 12.42
C TYR A 79 -10.91 -0.79 11.31
N CYS A 80 -11.06 -1.66 10.32
CA CYS A 80 -11.92 -1.47 9.15
C CYS A 80 -12.71 -2.77 8.87
N HIS A 81 -13.95 -2.65 8.39
CA HIS A 81 -14.86 -3.77 8.15
C HIS A 81 -14.89 -4.22 6.68
N LEU A 82 -13.73 -4.22 6.02
CA LEU A 82 -13.60 -4.65 4.62
C LEU A 82 -12.95 -6.02 4.54
N ASN A 83 -13.44 -6.85 3.63
CA ASN A 83 -12.79 -8.09 3.25
C ASN A 83 -11.70 -7.85 2.18
N SER A 84 -10.92 -8.89 1.88
CA SER A 84 -9.80 -8.83 0.92
C SER A 84 -10.21 -8.31 -0.45
N VAL A 85 -11.37 -8.76 -0.96
CA VAL A 85 -11.92 -8.34 -2.26
C VAL A 85 -12.25 -6.84 -2.27
N GLN A 86 -12.90 -6.34 -1.22
CA GLN A 86 -13.26 -4.93 -1.09
C GLN A 86 -12.02 -4.03 -0.96
N VAL A 87 -10.98 -4.51 -0.28
CA VAL A 87 -9.69 -3.81 -0.17
C VAL A 87 -9.03 -3.67 -1.55
N LEU A 88 -8.94 -4.77 -2.31
CA LEU A 88 -8.38 -4.76 -3.66
C LEU A 88 -9.20 -3.90 -4.62
N GLU A 89 -10.53 -4.01 -4.56
CA GLU A 89 -11.45 -3.18 -5.36
C GLU A 89 -11.21 -1.69 -5.08
N ARG A 90 -11.15 -1.29 -3.81
CA ARG A 90 -10.92 0.11 -3.43
C ARG A 90 -9.57 0.63 -3.93
N LEU A 91 -8.51 -0.16 -3.82
CA LEU A 91 -7.19 0.20 -4.34
C LEU A 91 -7.24 0.42 -5.86
N GLN A 92 -7.86 -0.49 -6.60
CA GLN A 92 -8.01 -0.35 -8.05
C GLN A 92 -8.87 0.86 -8.44
N GLN A 93 -9.94 1.14 -7.71
CA GLN A 93 -10.76 2.35 -7.90
C GLN A 93 -9.99 3.65 -7.60
N ARG A 94 -8.95 3.59 -6.76
CA ARG A 94 -8.03 4.70 -6.46
C ARG A 94 -6.84 4.79 -7.43
N GLY A 95 -6.81 3.97 -8.48
CA GLY A 95 -5.78 4.01 -9.52
C GLY A 95 -4.55 3.15 -9.24
N PHE A 96 -4.57 2.30 -8.21
CA PHE A 96 -3.51 1.32 -8.00
C PHE A 96 -3.64 0.16 -8.99
N GLU A 97 -2.49 -0.31 -9.47
CA GLU A 97 -2.39 -1.52 -10.30
C GLU A 97 -1.64 -2.61 -9.52
N VAL A 98 -2.06 -3.87 -9.71
CA VAL A 98 -1.34 -5.02 -9.15
C VAL A 98 -0.10 -5.27 -10.00
N VAL A 99 1.07 -4.85 -9.49
CA VAL A 99 2.36 -4.98 -10.18
C VAL A 99 3.13 -6.25 -9.79
N GLY A 100 2.67 -6.97 -8.77
CA GLY A 100 3.25 -8.22 -8.30
C GLY A 100 2.23 -9.01 -7.48
N SER A 101 2.38 -10.33 -7.48
CA SER A 101 1.54 -11.24 -6.68
C SER A 101 2.34 -12.46 -6.27
N CYS A 102 2.30 -12.83 -5.00
CA CYS A 102 2.88 -14.06 -4.51
C CYS A 102 2.03 -14.66 -3.38
N GLY A 103 2.39 -15.86 -2.94
CA GLY A 103 1.67 -16.56 -1.90
C GLY A 103 2.32 -17.88 -1.57
N GLY A 104 1.87 -18.49 -0.48
CA GLY A 104 2.40 -19.76 -0.02
C GLY A 104 1.93 -20.09 1.39
N GLY A 105 2.69 -20.94 2.07
CA GLY A 105 2.34 -21.46 3.40
C GLY A 105 1.68 -22.84 3.33
N VAL A 106 1.64 -23.51 4.48
CA VAL A 106 1.00 -24.82 4.68
C VAL A 106 -0.14 -24.67 5.67
N ASP A 107 -1.21 -25.46 5.51
CA ASP A 107 -2.36 -25.55 6.42
C ASP A 107 -2.78 -24.20 7.04
N SER A 108 -2.36 -23.93 8.29
CA SER A 108 -2.70 -22.76 9.11
C SER A 108 -1.74 -21.56 8.97
N SER A 109 -0.87 -21.55 7.95
CA SER A 109 0.14 -20.49 7.71
C SER A 109 0.04 -19.90 6.31
N GLN A 110 -1.07 -20.16 5.61
CA GLN A 110 -1.30 -19.67 4.26
C GLN A 110 -1.30 -18.14 4.21
N PHE A 111 -0.80 -17.59 3.10
CA PHE A 111 -0.92 -16.17 2.82
C PHE A 111 -0.94 -15.90 1.31
N SER A 112 -1.47 -14.73 0.97
CA SER A 112 -1.39 -14.10 -0.36
C SER A 112 -0.90 -12.67 -0.17
N GLU A 113 0.01 -12.23 -1.03
CA GLU A 113 0.61 -10.89 -1.02
C GLU A 113 0.64 -10.29 -2.42
#